data_AF-A0A662MHC2-F1
#
_entry.id   AF-A0A662MHC2-F1
#
_cell.length_a   1.000
_cell.length_b   1.000
_cell.length_c   1.000
_cell.angle_alpha   90.00
_cell.angle_beta   90.00
_cell.angle_gamma   90.00
#
_symmetry.space_group_name_H-M   'P 1'
#
loop_
_entity.id
_entity.type
_entity.pdbx_description
1 polymer ?
#
loop_
_entity_poly.entity_id
_entity_poly.type
_entity_poly.pdbx_seq_one_letter_code
_entity_poly.pdbx_strand_id
1 'polypeptide(L)'
;MRRKIKTVPMSEAAEAIAEAVEAKPGDVIEIIIPQFTRTPDMPAPACPPGSSVEWSDLKKMTVKQLAELGCGNWDGRLMLFPGEWYHHIPSGYEVEGISGNREAFIPGATDDDIRFGCLPYGVPAVDGKVEKE
;
A
#
# COMPACT_ATOMS: atom_id res chain seq x y z
N MET A 1 18.26 37.19 -4.00
CA MET A 1 18.51 36.60 -2.67
C MET A 1 18.74 35.10 -2.83
N ARG A 2 19.99 34.61 -2.75
CA ARG A 2 20.29 33.16 -2.79
C ARG A 2 20.01 32.59 -1.38
N ARG A 3 19.02 31.70 -1.24
CA ARG A 3 18.81 30.97 0.01
C ARG A 3 20.06 30.11 0.25
N LYS A 4 20.75 30.36 1.36
CA LYS A 4 21.82 29.47 1.84
C LYS A 4 21.16 28.13 2.17
N ILE A 5 21.47 27.09 1.40
CA ILE A 5 21.08 25.72 1.72
C ILE A 5 21.86 25.37 2.98
N LYS A 6 21.15 25.16 4.11
CA LYS A 6 21.77 24.61 5.31
C LYS A 6 22.06 23.14 5.03
N THR A 7 23.33 22.78 4.96
CA THR A 7 23.76 21.38 4.99
C THR A 7 23.38 20.80 6.35
N VAL A 8 22.46 19.84 6.36
CA VAL A 8 22.15 19.06 7.55
C VAL A 8 23.30 18.06 7.74
N PRO A 9 23.90 17.95 8.94
CA PRO A 9 24.93 16.94 9.19
C PRO A 9 24.35 15.54 8.98
N MET A 10 25.16 14.66 8.36
CA MET A 10 24.77 13.27 8.13
C MET A 10 24.65 12.56 9.48
N SER A 11 23.64 11.70 9.63
CA SER A 11 23.50 10.89 10.85
C SER A 11 24.53 9.75 10.85
N GLU A 12 24.93 9.28 12.04
CA GLU A 12 25.79 8.10 12.18
C GLU A 12 25.23 6.88 11.42
N ALA A 13 23.89 6.72 11.42
CA ALA A 13 23.23 5.66 10.67
C ALA A 13 23.42 5.80 9.15
N ALA A 14 23.37 7.03 8.62
CA ALA A 14 23.58 7.26 7.20
C ALA A 14 25.04 7.00 6.78
N GLU A 15 26.02 7.36 7.62
CA GLU A 15 27.43 7.03 7.40
C GLU A 15 27.67 5.51 7.41
N ALA A 16 27.10 4.80 8.39
CA ALA A 16 27.22 3.35 8.50
C ALA A 16 26.60 2.62 7.29
N ILE A 17 25.44 3.08 6.80
CA ILE A 17 24.82 2.51 5.59
C ILE A 17 25.70 2.78 4.37
N ALA A 18 26.18 4.01 4.19
CA ALA A 18 27.01 4.39 3.05
C ALA A 18 28.33 3.59 3.01
N GLU A 19 28.96 3.37 4.17
CA GLU A 19 30.15 2.52 4.29
C GLU A 19 29.83 1.07 3.96
N ALA A 20 28.74 0.52 4.51
CA ALA A 20 28.37 -0.88 4.30
C ALA A 20 28.03 -1.22 2.84
N VAL A 21 27.51 -0.25 2.08
CA VAL A 21 27.19 -0.42 0.65
C VAL A 21 28.26 0.20 -0.27
N GLU A 22 29.37 0.68 0.28
CA GLU A 22 30.48 1.35 -0.41
C GLU A 22 30.04 2.54 -1.30
N ALA A 23 28.96 3.23 -0.91
CA ALA A 23 28.42 4.36 -1.65
C ALA A 23 29.31 5.60 -1.54
N LYS A 24 29.50 6.29 -2.66
CA LYS A 24 30.27 7.54 -2.78
C LYS A 24 29.33 8.75 -2.86
N PRO A 25 29.83 9.96 -2.55
CA PRO A 25 29.05 11.18 -2.73
C PRO A 25 28.55 11.32 -4.17
N GLY A 26 27.22 11.34 -4.33
CA GLY A 26 26.56 11.43 -5.64
C GLY A 26 26.02 10.11 -6.18
N ASP A 27 26.31 8.97 -5.53
CA ASP A 27 25.70 7.70 -5.89
C ASP A 27 24.20 7.69 -5.54
N VAL A 28 23.41 7.03 -6.39
CA VAL A 28 22.00 6.75 -6.13
C VAL A 28 21.92 5.33 -5.55
N ILE A 29 21.46 5.24 -4.30
CA ILE A 29 21.20 3.95 -3.65
C ILE A 29 19.74 3.57 -3.92
N GLU A 30 19.53 2.40 -4.51
CA GLU A 30 18.23 1.77 -4.65
C GLU A 30 18.12 0.61 -3.65
N ILE A 31 17.06 0.60 -2.84
CA ILE A 31 16.81 -0.46 -1.86
C ILE A 31 15.73 -1.37 -2.45
N ILE A 32 16.14 -2.56 -2.89
CA ILE A 32 15.22 -3.59 -3.41
C ILE A 32 15.01 -4.62 -2.30
N ILE A 33 13.78 -4.72 -1.80
CA ILE A 33 13.39 -5.75 -0.84
C ILE A 33 12.77 -6.95 -1.57
N PRO A 34 12.82 -8.16 -0.99
CA PRO A 34 12.10 -9.31 -1.55
C PRO A 34 10.61 -9.00 -1.73
N GLN A 35 10.07 -9.44 -2.86
CA GLN A 35 8.63 -9.42 -3.12
C GLN A 35 7.97 -10.56 -2.33
N PHE A 36 7.06 -10.23 -1.42
CA PHE A 36 6.36 -11.21 -0.60
C PHE A 36 5.05 -11.60 -1.26
N THR A 37 4.85 -12.89 -1.51
CA THR A 37 3.58 -13.43 -2.02
C THR A 37 2.57 -13.60 -0.89
N ARG A 38 1.31 -13.88 -1.25
CA ARG A 38 0.30 -14.33 -0.26
C ARG A 38 0.84 -15.49 0.56
N THR A 39 0.53 -15.49 1.85
CA THR A 39 0.81 -16.62 2.73
C THR A 39 -0.25 -17.71 2.54
N PRO A 40 0.06 -19.00 2.84
CA PRO A 40 -0.88 -20.10 2.64
C PRO A 40 -2.17 -20.03 3.47
N ASP A 41 -2.18 -19.25 4.55
CA ASP A 41 -3.33 -19.01 5.44
C ASP A 41 -4.25 -17.89 4.94
N MET A 42 -3.81 -17.09 3.97
CA MET A 42 -4.68 -16.09 3.34
C MET A 42 -5.62 -16.76 2.33
N PRO A 43 -6.91 -16.39 2.32
CA PRO A 43 -7.82 -16.85 1.29
C PRO A 43 -7.33 -16.40 -0.10
N ALA A 44 -7.51 -17.26 -1.09
CA ALA A 44 -7.29 -16.90 -2.47
C ALA A 44 -8.21 -15.72 -2.84
N PRO A 45 -7.72 -14.76 -3.61
CA PRO A 45 -8.52 -13.61 -4.00
C PRO A 45 -9.71 -14.06 -4.85
N ALA A 46 -10.89 -13.54 -4.51
CA ALA A 46 -12.06 -13.69 -5.34
C ALA A 46 -11.90 -12.92 -6.66
N CYS A 47 -12.80 -13.15 -7.61
CA CYS A 47 -12.90 -12.30 -8.79
C CYS A 47 -13.12 -10.83 -8.37
N PRO A 48 -12.43 -9.87 -9.00
CA PRO A 48 -12.66 -8.45 -8.74
C PRO A 48 -14.10 -8.07 -9.10
N PRO A 49 -14.66 -7.03 -8.46
CA PRO A 49 -15.97 -6.51 -8.83
C PRO A 49 -16.04 -6.14 -10.32
N GLY A 50 -17.11 -6.54 -10.99
CA GLY A 50 -17.32 -6.37 -12.43
C GLY A 50 -17.98 -5.04 -12.81
N SER A 51 -18.51 -4.29 -11.85
CA SER A 51 -19.18 -3.00 -12.10
C SER A 51 -18.85 -1.94 -11.05
N SER A 52 -19.01 -0.66 -11.41
CA SER A 52 -18.81 0.48 -10.50
C SER A 52 -19.70 0.46 -9.26
N VAL A 53 -20.89 -0.14 -9.37
CA VAL A 53 -21.81 -0.34 -8.24
C VAL A 53 -21.22 -1.33 -7.25
N GLU A 54 -20.74 -2.48 -7.72
CA GLU A 54 -20.11 -3.49 -6.86
C GLU A 54 -18.83 -2.97 -6.20
N TRP A 55 -18.04 -2.17 -6.91
CA TRP A 55 -16.89 -1.46 -6.32
C TRP A 55 -17.30 -0.50 -5.20
N SER A 56 -18.45 0.18 -5.35
CA SER A 56 -18.99 1.05 -4.30
C SER A 56 -19.51 0.27 -3.11
N ASP A 57 -20.00 -0.95 -3.31
CA ASP A 57 -20.50 -1.82 -2.25
C ASP A 57 -19.39 -2.36 -1.35
N LEU A 58 -18.14 -2.42 -1.82
CA LEU A 58 -16.99 -2.78 -0.97
C LEU A 58 -16.87 -1.88 0.26
N LYS A 59 -17.18 -0.58 0.13
CA LYS A 59 -17.15 0.40 1.25
C LYS A 59 -18.24 0.14 2.31
N LYS A 60 -19.17 -0.78 2.05
CA LYS A 60 -20.26 -1.17 2.95
C LYS A 60 -20.01 -2.52 3.61
N MET A 61 -18.94 -3.21 3.24
CA MET A 61 -18.64 -4.56 3.72
C MET A 61 -17.88 -4.53 5.05
N THR A 62 -18.04 -5.62 5.81
CA THR A 62 -17.32 -5.84 7.06
C THR A 62 -15.89 -6.35 6.81
N VAL A 63 -15.04 -6.28 7.85
CA VAL A 63 -13.69 -6.87 7.83
C VAL A 63 -13.75 -8.32 7.39
N LYS A 64 -14.70 -9.09 7.93
CA LYS A 64 -14.87 -10.51 7.59
C LYS A 64 -15.24 -10.70 6.11
N GLN A 65 -16.20 -9.93 5.60
CA GLN A 65 -16.63 -10.04 4.21
C GLN A 65 -15.50 -9.67 3.24
N LEU A 66 -14.75 -8.61 3.54
CA LEU A 66 -13.61 -8.19 2.72
C LEU A 66 -12.48 -9.22 2.80
N ALA A 67 -12.24 -9.82 3.97
CA ALA A 67 -11.27 -10.90 4.11
C ALA A 67 -11.67 -12.15 3.30
N GLU A 68 -12.95 -12.50 3.25
CA GLU A 68 -13.47 -13.60 2.40
C GLU A 68 -13.25 -13.35 0.91
N LEU A 69 -13.16 -12.08 0.48
CA LEU A 69 -12.79 -11.71 -0.91
C LEU A 69 -11.28 -11.75 -1.17
N GLY A 70 -10.47 -12.03 -0.15
CA GLY A 70 -9.02 -12.01 -0.22
C GLY A 70 -8.38 -10.68 0.17
N CYS A 71 -9.13 -9.67 0.59
CA CYS A 71 -8.52 -8.42 1.03
C CYS A 71 -7.68 -8.62 2.30
N GLY A 72 -6.48 -8.02 2.34
CA GLY A 72 -5.57 -8.11 3.47
C GLY A 72 -5.93 -7.12 4.58
N ASN A 73 -5.90 -7.55 5.83
CA ASN A 73 -6.16 -6.64 6.97
C ASN A 73 -4.88 -5.88 7.33
N TRP A 74 -4.91 -4.54 7.26
CA TRP A 74 -3.77 -3.71 7.64
C TRP A 74 -3.78 -3.33 9.12
N ASP A 75 -4.86 -2.69 9.60
CA ASP A 75 -4.94 -2.09 10.94
C ASP A 75 -6.28 -2.38 11.67
N GLY A 76 -7.00 -3.41 11.24
CA GLY A 76 -8.34 -3.75 11.74
C GLY A 76 -9.46 -2.93 11.10
N ARG A 77 -9.13 -1.90 10.31
CA ARG A 77 -10.10 -1.04 9.61
C ARG A 77 -9.82 -0.98 8.12
N LEU A 78 -8.60 -0.72 7.69
CA LEU A 78 -8.21 -0.69 6.28
C LEU A 78 -8.02 -2.12 5.77
N MET A 79 -8.79 -2.48 4.76
CA MET A 79 -8.69 -3.74 4.05
C MET A 79 -8.06 -3.50 2.68
N LEU A 80 -6.83 -3.98 2.52
CA LEU A 80 -5.99 -3.82 1.33
C LEU A 80 -6.47 -4.72 0.20
N PHE A 81 -6.52 -4.17 -1.01
CA PHE A 81 -6.95 -4.94 -2.16
C PHE A 81 -5.95 -6.04 -2.51
N PRO A 82 -6.40 -7.18 -3.03
CA PRO A 82 -5.54 -8.15 -3.70
C PRO A 82 -4.71 -7.49 -4.81
N GLY A 83 -3.45 -7.89 -4.95
CA GLY A 83 -2.59 -7.44 -6.05
C GLY A 83 -3.18 -7.73 -7.43
N GLU A 84 -3.86 -8.87 -7.55
CA GLU A 84 -4.53 -9.34 -8.76
C GLU A 84 -5.67 -8.42 -9.21
N TRP A 85 -6.18 -7.56 -8.32
CA TRP A 85 -7.25 -6.63 -8.65
C TRP A 85 -6.76 -5.33 -9.30
N TYR A 86 -5.44 -5.05 -9.33
CA TYR A 86 -4.89 -3.77 -9.79
C TYR A 86 -5.47 -3.29 -11.13
N HIS A 87 -5.48 -4.15 -12.14
CA HIS A 87 -5.97 -3.81 -13.48
C HIS A 87 -7.50 -3.69 -13.58
N HIS A 88 -8.22 -4.01 -12.52
CA HIS A 88 -9.69 -4.00 -12.46
C HIS A 88 -10.24 -2.82 -11.65
N ILE A 89 -9.40 -2.11 -10.89
CA ILE A 89 -9.82 -0.94 -10.12
C ILE A 89 -10.23 0.17 -11.10
N PRO A 90 -11.45 0.73 -10.99
CA PRO A 90 -11.90 1.78 -11.89
C PRO A 90 -11.06 3.05 -11.72
N SER A 91 -10.72 3.69 -12.85
CA SER A 91 -10.11 5.02 -12.82
C SER A 91 -11.01 6.00 -12.06
N GLY A 92 -10.42 6.77 -11.15
CA GLY A 92 -11.14 7.71 -10.29
C GLY A 92 -11.73 7.10 -9.03
N TYR A 93 -11.63 5.78 -8.82
CA TYR A 93 -12.10 5.15 -7.58
C TYR A 93 -11.25 5.64 -6.40
N GLU A 94 -11.91 6.18 -5.36
CA GLU A 94 -11.22 6.66 -4.17
C GLU A 94 -10.73 5.48 -3.31
N VAL A 95 -9.41 5.34 -3.23
CA VAL A 95 -8.72 4.35 -2.40
C VAL A 95 -8.09 5.03 -1.17
N GLU A 96 -7.90 4.26 -0.11
CA GLU A 96 -7.16 4.70 1.07
C GLU A 96 -5.87 3.90 1.22
N GLY A 97 -4.73 4.59 1.30
CA GLY A 97 -3.42 3.98 1.46
C GLY A 97 -3.07 3.67 2.91
N ILE A 98 -2.07 2.80 3.11
CA ILE A 98 -1.56 2.41 4.44
C ILE A 98 -1.07 3.59 5.29
N SER A 99 -0.74 4.73 4.67
CA SER A 99 -0.39 5.98 5.37
C SER A 99 -1.61 6.81 5.82
N GLY A 100 -2.83 6.35 5.53
CA GLY A 100 -4.10 7.03 5.85
C GLY A 100 -4.52 8.10 4.84
N ASN A 101 -3.74 8.32 3.77
CA ASN A 101 -4.09 9.26 2.71
C ASN A 101 -5.12 8.64 1.76
N ARG A 102 -6.04 9.47 1.27
CA ARG A 102 -7.01 9.09 0.23
C ARG A 102 -6.67 9.76 -1.07
N GLU A 103 -6.77 8.99 -2.15
CA GLU A 103 -6.55 9.49 -3.50
C GLU A 103 -7.44 8.79 -4.52
N ALA A 104 -7.58 9.41 -5.68
CA ALA A 104 -8.25 8.79 -6.81
C ALA A 104 -7.28 7.81 -7.49
N PHE A 105 -7.71 6.57 -7.69
CA PHE A 105 -6.93 5.57 -8.41
C PHE A 105 -6.74 5.97 -9.88
N ILE A 106 -5.51 5.91 -10.36
CA ILE A 106 -5.14 6.19 -11.75
C ILE A 106 -4.37 4.96 -12.29
N PRO A 107 -4.96 4.17 -13.19
CA PRO A 107 -4.30 3.00 -13.75
C PRO A 107 -2.93 3.33 -14.36
N GLY A 108 -1.89 2.60 -13.96
CA GLY A 108 -0.51 2.79 -14.44
C GLY A 108 0.24 3.98 -13.84
N ALA A 109 -0.37 4.72 -12.90
CA ALA A 109 0.29 5.81 -12.17
C ALA A 109 0.19 5.63 -10.65
N THR A 110 -0.93 5.10 -10.14
CA THR A 110 -1.03 4.67 -8.74
C THR A 110 -0.17 3.43 -8.52
N ASP A 111 0.51 3.38 -7.36
CA ASP A 111 1.46 2.35 -6.96
C ASP A 111 0.93 0.93 -7.22
N ASP A 112 1.71 0.09 -7.88
CA ASP A 112 1.40 -1.29 -8.21
C ASP A 112 2.31 -2.29 -7.46
N ASP A 113 3.10 -1.81 -6.48
CA ASP A 113 3.89 -2.69 -5.61
C ASP A 113 2.95 -3.62 -4.83
N ILE A 114 3.25 -4.92 -4.84
CA ILE A 114 2.42 -5.94 -4.20
C ILE A 114 3.22 -6.54 -3.06
N ARG A 115 2.73 -6.39 -1.82
CA ARG A 115 3.35 -7.00 -0.65
C ARG A 115 2.38 -7.91 0.06
N PHE A 116 2.84 -9.13 0.33
CA PHE A 116 2.03 -10.21 0.90
C PHE A 116 0.76 -10.48 0.06
N GLY A 117 0.87 -10.27 -1.26
CA GLY A 117 -0.26 -10.42 -2.19
C GLY A 117 -1.31 -9.31 -2.18
N CYS A 118 -1.02 -8.18 -1.52
CA CYS A 118 -1.92 -7.03 -1.46
C CYS A 118 -1.26 -5.75 -1.99
N LEU A 119 -2.09 -4.85 -2.52
CA LEU A 119 -1.73 -3.48 -2.86
C LEU A 119 -1.60 -2.63 -1.58
N PRO A 120 -0.81 -1.54 -1.57
CA PRO A 120 -0.61 -0.69 -0.40
C PRO A 120 -1.81 0.23 -0.12
N TYR A 121 -2.98 -0.08 -0.68
CA TYR A 121 -4.23 0.64 -0.53
C TYR A 121 -5.44 -0.28 -0.68
N GLY A 122 -6.58 0.20 -0.22
CA GLY A 122 -7.85 -0.49 -0.36
C GLY A 122 -9.01 0.36 0.16
N VAL A 123 -9.89 -0.25 0.96
CA VAL A 123 -11.09 0.39 1.51
C VAL A 123 -11.23 0.19 3.01
N PRO A 124 -11.79 1.17 3.73
CA PRO A 124 -12.15 0.98 5.12
C PRO A 124 -13.37 0.04 5.24
N ALA A 125 -13.26 -0.95 6.11
CA ALA A 125 -14.37 -1.79 6.54
C ALA A 125 -15.33 -1.02 7.46
N VAL A 126 -16.63 -1.32 7.39
CA VAL A 126 -17.66 -0.59 8.17
C VAL A 126 -17.65 -0.89 9.65
N ASP A 127 -17.19 -2.09 10.04
CA ASP A 127 -17.13 -2.58 11.42
C ASP A 127 -15.70 -2.62 11.95
N GLY A 128 -14.75 -2.02 11.23
CA GLY A 128 -13.35 -1.97 11.63
C GLY A 128 -13.15 -1.18 12.91
N LYS A 129 -12.71 -1.86 13.97
CA LYS A 129 -12.31 -1.21 15.23
C LYS A 129 -10.87 -0.75 15.09
N VAL A 130 -10.64 0.55 15.17
CA VAL A 130 -9.31 1.08 15.47
C VAL A 130 -9.21 1.13 16.99
N GLU A 131 -8.68 0.09 17.62
CA GLU A 131 -8.17 0.24 18.98
C GLU A 131 -6.90 1.10 18.87
N LYS A 132 -7.07 2.41 19.05
CA LYS A 132 -5.95 3.32 19.24
C LYS A 132 -5.46 3.14 20.68
N GLU A 133 -4.30 2.53 20.87
CA GLU A 133 -3.52 2.70 22.10
C GLU A 133 -3.02 4.14 22.24
#